data_AF-A0A813F0T3-F1
#
_entry.id   AF-A0A813F0T3-F1
#
_cell.length_a   1.000
_cell.length_b   1.000
_cell.length_c   1.000
_cell.angle_alpha   90.00
_cell.angle_beta   90.00
_cell.angle_gamma   90.00
#
_symmetry.space_group_name_H-M   'P 1'
#
loop_
_entity.id
_entity.type
_entity.pdbx_description
1 polymer ?
#
loop_
_entity_poly.entity_id
_entity_poly.type
_entity_poly.pdbx_seq_one_letter_code
_entity_poly.pdbx_strand_id
1 'polypeptide(L)'
;LLLASSLLVAQCAAKLRTVDSCLQHVVLLPVDHPIAVALVTAGTEYHNQRSSGLSAAELGEPFWHTWKALILSVQQCADIPSKDLALLQTHATAITEPAMLRGKVFVCFANVTFDKKFVKLLVSVHSSLEPLMEVVIAALRKQGADIKFGPAPKSKQEREVLRLLHNISSQKS
;
A
#
# COMPACT_ATOMS: atom_id res chain seq x y z
N LEU A 1 5.96 1.54 37.17
CA LEU A 1 6.09 2.74 36.31
C LEU A 1 6.44 2.39 34.86
N LEU A 2 7.58 1.74 34.58
CA LEU A 2 7.95 1.32 33.21
C LEU A 2 6.89 0.46 32.49
N LEU A 3 6.32 -0.54 33.16
CA LEU A 3 5.27 -1.40 32.60
C LEU A 3 3.98 -0.65 32.21
N ALA A 4 3.58 0.35 33.01
CA ALA A 4 2.37 1.13 32.75
C ALA A 4 2.56 2.05 31.54
N SER A 5 3.74 2.67 31.41
CA SER A 5 4.09 3.48 30.23
C SER A 5 4.21 2.62 28.96
N SER A 6 4.80 1.42 29.06
CA SER A 6 4.89 0.49 27.92
C SER A 6 3.53 -0.02 27.45
N LEU A 7 2.61 -0.31 28.38
CA LEU A 7 1.24 -0.72 28.06
C LEU A 7 0.48 0.40 27.35
N LEU A 8 0.58 1.64 27.86
CA LEU A 8 -0.07 2.80 27.25
C LEU A 8 0.45 3.06 25.83
N VAL A 9 1.77 2.99 25.61
CA VAL A 9 2.37 3.15 24.28
C VAL A 9 1.85 2.10 23.30
N ALA A 10 1.71 0.85 23.73
CA ALA A 10 1.18 -0.20 22.88
C ALA A 10 -0.31 -0.09 22.60
N GLN A 11 -1.11 0.36 23.57
CA GLN A 11 -2.51 0.68 23.35
C GLN A 11 -2.68 1.83 22.35
N CYS A 12 -1.88 2.89 22.49
CA CYS A 12 -1.84 3.99 21.52
C CYS A 12 -1.41 3.50 20.13
N ALA A 13 -0.37 2.66 20.04
CA ALA A 13 0.09 2.10 18.77
C ALA A 13 -0.95 1.17 18.13
N ALA A 14 -1.62 0.33 18.92
CA ALA A 14 -2.71 -0.51 18.44
C ALA A 14 -3.88 0.33 17.92
N LYS A 15 -4.30 1.36 18.67
CA LYS A 15 -5.37 2.28 18.27
C LYS A 15 -5.00 3.06 17.01
N LEU A 16 -3.78 3.58 16.91
CA LEU A 16 -3.29 4.23 15.69
C LEU A 16 -3.30 3.28 14.51
N ARG A 17 -2.94 2.00 14.70
CA ARG A 17 -2.97 1.02 13.61
C ARG A 17 -4.38 0.67 13.18
N THR A 18 -5.33 0.62 14.11
CA THR A 18 -6.76 0.50 13.77
C THR A 18 -7.23 1.71 12.96
N VAL A 19 -6.87 2.93 13.37
CA VAL A 19 -7.23 4.14 12.62
C VAL A 19 -6.55 4.17 11.24
N ASP A 20 -5.26 3.88 11.18
CA ASP A 20 -4.49 3.81 9.93
C ASP A 20 -5.04 2.72 9.00
N SER A 21 -5.51 1.59 9.54
CA SER A 21 -6.12 0.51 8.74
C SER A 21 -7.48 0.88 8.16
N CYS A 22 -8.19 1.84 8.77
CA CYS A 22 -9.40 2.41 8.18
C CYS A 22 -9.09 3.37 7.03
N LEU A 23 -7.84 3.82 6.91
CA LEU A 23 -7.41 4.82 5.93
C LEU A 23 -6.50 4.23 4.86
N GLN A 24 -5.86 3.10 5.13
CA GLN A 24 -4.79 2.54 4.30
C GLN A 24 -4.89 1.03 4.18
N HIS A 25 -4.75 0.55 2.94
CA HIS A 25 -4.49 -0.85 2.63
C HIS A 25 -3.00 -1.13 2.65
N VAL A 26 -2.63 -2.22 3.30
CA VAL A 26 -1.25 -2.72 3.31
C VAL A 26 -1.25 -4.07 2.63
N VAL A 27 -0.47 -4.19 1.55
CA VAL A 27 -0.40 -5.38 0.73
C VAL A 27 1.05 -5.85 0.67
N LEU A 28 1.27 -7.13 0.91
CA LEU A 28 2.57 -7.77 0.71
C LEU A 28 2.52 -8.64 -0.54
N LEU A 29 3.46 -8.39 -1.44
CA LEU A 29 3.68 -9.19 -2.65
C LEU A 29 5.07 -9.82 -2.60
N PRO A 30 5.28 -11.03 -3.14
CA PRO A 30 6.63 -11.54 -3.39
C PRO A 30 7.46 -10.55 -4.22
N VAL A 31 8.74 -10.44 -3.92
CA VAL A 31 9.63 -9.44 -4.58
C VAL A 31 9.78 -9.68 -6.09
N ASP A 32 9.64 -10.92 -6.52
CA ASP A 32 9.68 -11.38 -7.91
C ASP A 32 8.31 -11.33 -8.61
N HIS A 33 7.24 -10.97 -7.89
CA HIS A 33 5.92 -10.86 -8.48
C HIS A 33 5.88 -9.75 -9.56
N PRO A 34 5.32 -9.98 -10.76
CA PRO A 34 5.34 -8.99 -11.85
C PRO A 34 4.80 -7.61 -11.45
N ILE A 35 3.69 -7.58 -10.71
CA ILE A 35 3.13 -6.34 -10.14
C ILE A 35 4.14 -5.67 -9.18
N ALA A 36 4.78 -6.41 -8.29
CA ALA A 36 5.74 -5.84 -7.34
C ALA A 36 6.93 -5.19 -8.06
N VAL A 37 7.47 -5.88 -9.07
CA VAL A 37 8.55 -5.36 -9.92
C VAL A 37 8.11 -4.08 -10.63
N ALA A 38 6.91 -4.06 -11.23
CA ALA A 38 6.39 -2.87 -11.91
C ALA A 38 6.25 -1.67 -10.96
N LEU A 39 5.75 -1.88 -9.75
CA LEU A 39 5.57 -0.81 -8.76
C LEU A 39 6.90 -0.21 -8.28
N VAL A 40 7.87 -1.07 -7.96
CA VAL A 40 9.22 -0.64 -7.54
C VAL A 40 9.93 0.07 -8.70
N THR A 41 9.76 -0.43 -9.92
CA THR A 41 10.31 0.20 -11.13
C THR A 41 9.72 1.59 -11.34
N ALA A 42 8.40 1.76 -11.22
CA ALA A 42 7.75 3.06 -11.36
C ALA A 42 8.22 4.09 -10.32
N GLY A 43 8.41 3.66 -9.07
CA GLY A 43 8.98 4.51 -8.02
C GLY A 43 10.44 4.90 -8.32
N THR A 44 11.25 3.95 -8.77
CA THR A 44 12.65 4.19 -9.16
C THR A 44 12.73 5.14 -10.35
N GLU A 45 11.90 4.96 -11.36
CA GLU A 45 11.85 5.77 -12.57
C GLU A 45 11.50 7.23 -12.26
N TYR A 46 10.53 7.48 -11.37
CA TYR A 46 10.24 8.82 -10.88
C TYR A 46 11.50 9.49 -10.28
N HIS A 47 12.24 8.77 -9.43
CA HIS A 47 13.45 9.32 -8.81
C HIS A 47 14.59 9.53 -9.81
N ASN A 48 14.71 8.67 -10.83
CA ASN A 48 15.66 8.86 -11.94
C ASN A 48 15.32 10.12 -12.72
N GLN A 49 14.06 10.33 -13.08
CA GLN A 49 13.56 11.53 -13.76
C GLN A 49 13.75 12.79 -12.91
N ARG A 50 13.57 12.68 -11.59
CA ARG A 50 13.83 13.80 -10.67
C ARG A 50 15.32 14.15 -10.63
N SER A 51 16.19 13.15 -10.71
CA SER A 51 17.65 13.31 -10.71
C SER A 51 18.18 13.84 -12.06
N SER A 52 17.48 13.60 -13.16
CA SER A 52 17.84 14.12 -14.49
C SER A 52 17.45 15.58 -14.72
N GLY A 53 16.80 16.22 -13.73
CA GLY A 53 16.56 17.66 -13.71
C GLY A 53 15.09 18.07 -13.82
N LEU A 54 14.16 17.15 -14.10
CA LEU A 54 12.73 17.48 -14.16
C LEU A 54 12.22 17.89 -12.78
N SER A 55 11.46 18.99 -12.71
CA SER A 55 10.90 19.51 -11.46
C SER A 55 9.79 18.64 -10.89
N ALA A 56 9.55 18.74 -9.58
CA ALA A 56 8.39 18.10 -8.95
C ALA A 56 7.06 18.69 -9.48
N ALA A 57 7.05 19.94 -9.96
CA ALA A 57 5.88 20.53 -10.59
C ALA A 57 5.55 19.87 -11.94
N GLU A 58 6.58 19.44 -12.69
CA GLU A 58 6.42 18.76 -13.97
C GLU A 58 6.07 17.28 -13.79
N LEU A 59 6.74 16.60 -12.86
CA LEU A 59 6.55 15.16 -12.63
C LEU A 59 5.34 14.85 -11.75
N GLY A 60 4.92 15.78 -10.91
CA GLY A 60 3.98 15.51 -9.85
C GLY A 60 4.59 14.73 -8.69
N GLU A 61 3.76 13.97 -8.00
CA GLU A 61 4.16 13.20 -6.82
C GLU A 61 4.50 11.74 -7.16
N PRO A 62 5.47 11.11 -6.47
CA PRO A 62 5.91 9.74 -6.77
C PRO A 62 4.77 8.72 -6.71
N PHE A 63 3.83 8.91 -5.78
CA PHE A 63 2.72 7.98 -5.58
C PHE A 63 1.70 7.97 -6.72
N TRP A 64 1.65 9.02 -7.55
CA TRP A 64 0.82 9.00 -8.76
C TRP A 64 1.37 8.05 -9.83
N HIS A 65 2.70 7.97 -9.96
CA HIS A 65 3.38 7.07 -10.87
C HIS A 65 3.23 5.62 -10.43
N THR A 66 3.43 5.34 -9.14
CA THR A 66 3.21 4.00 -8.59
C THR A 66 1.75 3.58 -8.69
N TRP A 67 0.79 4.49 -8.47
CA TRP A 67 -0.63 4.21 -8.66
C TRP A 67 -0.96 3.88 -10.11
N LYS A 68 -0.45 4.65 -11.07
CA LYS A 68 -0.62 4.37 -12.50
C LYS A 68 -0.08 2.98 -12.85
N ALA A 69 1.13 2.66 -12.39
CA ALA A 69 1.71 1.34 -12.59
C ALA A 69 0.85 0.23 -11.97
N LEU A 70 0.30 0.44 -10.77
CA LEU A 70 -0.59 -0.51 -10.12
C LEU A 70 -1.81 -0.84 -10.99
N ILE A 71 -2.50 0.18 -11.48
CA ILE A 71 -3.71 -0.01 -12.30
C ILE A 71 -3.37 -0.75 -13.59
N LEU A 72 -2.31 -0.34 -14.29
CA LEU A 72 -1.88 -0.98 -15.53
C LEU A 72 -1.46 -2.44 -15.32
N SER A 73 -0.75 -2.74 -14.23
CA SER A 73 -0.35 -4.12 -13.93
C SER A 73 -1.53 -4.99 -13.51
N VAL A 74 -2.50 -4.45 -12.77
CA VAL A 74 -3.70 -5.19 -12.38
C VAL A 74 -4.55 -5.51 -13.61
N GLN A 75 -4.67 -4.61 -14.59
CA GLN A 75 -5.38 -4.88 -15.85
C GLN A 75 -4.84 -6.08 -16.63
N GLN A 76 -3.57 -6.42 -16.42
CA GLN A 76 -2.91 -7.54 -17.07
C GLN A 76 -3.12 -8.88 -16.34
N CYS A 77 -3.71 -8.87 -15.14
CA CYS A 77 -4.01 -10.10 -14.41
C CYS A 77 -5.09 -10.92 -15.13
N ALA A 78 -4.87 -12.23 -15.20
CA ALA A 78 -5.92 -13.17 -15.54
C ALA A 78 -7.05 -13.13 -14.50
N ASP A 79 -8.27 -13.50 -14.91
CA ASP A 79 -9.43 -13.73 -14.04
C ASP A 79 -10.03 -12.50 -13.33
N ILE A 80 -9.89 -11.32 -13.93
CA ILE A 80 -10.67 -10.13 -13.55
C ILE A 80 -12.02 -10.15 -14.27
N PRO A 81 -13.15 -10.03 -13.55
CA PRO A 81 -14.47 -9.93 -14.17
C PRO A 81 -14.55 -8.78 -15.19
N SER A 82 -15.25 -8.97 -16.31
CA SER A 82 -15.31 -7.96 -17.39
C SER A 82 -15.80 -6.59 -16.93
N LYS A 83 -16.72 -6.55 -15.96
CA LYS A 83 -17.21 -5.31 -15.34
C LYS A 83 -16.09 -4.56 -14.62
N ASP A 84 -15.29 -5.28 -13.85
CA ASP A 84 -14.20 -4.73 -13.05
C ASP A 84 -13.03 -4.27 -13.95
N LEU A 85 -12.77 -5.03 -15.02
CA LEU A 85 -11.80 -4.65 -16.05
C LEU A 85 -12.22 -3.36 -16.76
N ALA A 86 -13.50 -3.21 -17.12
CA ALA A 86 -14.01 -1.99 -17.73
C ALA A 86 -13.85 -0.78 -16.78
N LEU A 87 -14.02 -0.97 -15.47
CA LEU A 87 -13.80 0.08 -14.48
C LEU A 87 -12.32 0.52 -14.44
N LEU A 88 -11.40 -0.44 -14.41
CA LEU A 88 -9.95 -0.18 -14.47
C LEU A 88 -9.56 0.55 -15.77
N GLN A 89 -10.10 0.10 -16.91
CA GLN A 89 -9.85 0.71 -18.23
C GLN A 89 -10.40 2.14 -18.34
N THR A 90 -11.59 2.38 -17.81
CA THR A 90 -12.18 3.72 -17.74
C THR A 90 -11.28 4.65 -16.93
N HIS A 91 -10.81 4.20 -15.77
CA HIS A 91 -9.92 4.99 -14.92
C HIS A 91 -8.57 5.26 -15.59
N ALA A 92 -7.96 4.24 -16.21
CA ALA A 92 -6.68 4.37 -16.90
C ALA A 92 -6.76 5.37 -18.07
N THR A 93 -7.85 5.34 -18.84
CA THR A 93 -8.08 6.26 -19.97
C THR A 93 -8.39 7.68 -19.50
N ALA A 94 -9.09 7.82 -18.37
CA ALA A 94 -9.43 9.12 -17.80
C ALA A 94 -8.21 9.87 -17.22
N ILE A 95 -7.11 9.17 -16.92
CA ILE A 95 -5.89 9.78 -16.35
C ILE A 95 -4.82 9.90 -17.43
N THR A 96 -4.89 10.98 -18.20
CA THR A 96 -3.86 11.40 -19.15
C THR A 96 -2.66 12.07 -18.47
N GLU A 97 -2.90 12.82 -17.40
CA GLU A 97 -1.89 13.59 -16.66
C GLU A 97 -1.82 13.21 -15.17
N PRO A 98 -0.62 13.12 -14.56
CA PRO A 98 -0.46 12.80 -13.14
C PRO A 98 -1.21 13.76 -12.21
N ALA A 99 -1.30 15.05 -12.56
CA ALA A 99 -1.97 16.07 -11.75
C ALA A 99 -3.46 15.77 -11.50
N MET A 100 -4.12 15.00 -12.37
CA MET A 100 -5.52 14.59 -12.18
C MET A 100 -5.73 13.61 -11.02
N LEU A 101 -4.66 13.01 -10.51
CA LEU A 101 -4.68 12.16 -9.32
C LEU A 101 -4.56 12.97 -8.02
N ARG A 102 -4.28 14.27 -8.10
CA ARG A 102 -4.22 15.16 -6.94
C ARG A 102 -5.55 15.18 -6.20
N GLY A 103 -5.51 14.93 -4.90
CA GLY A 103 -6.71 14.86 -4.06
C GLY A 103 -7.55 13.59 -4.25
N LYS A 104 -7.15 12.68 -5.15
CA LYS A 104 -7.80 11.37 -5.35
C LYS A 104 -6.96 10.21 -4.83
N VAL A 105 -5.65 10.27 -4.99
CA VAL A 105 -4.69 9.29 -4.46
C VAL A 105 -3.85 9.99 -3.40
N PHE A 106 -4.01 9.56 -2.15
CA PHE A 106 -3.28 10.12 -1.01
C PHE A 106 -1.96 9.41 -0.79
N VAL A 107 -1.97 8.08 -0.93
CA VAL A 107 -0.79 7.23 -0.77
C VAL A 107 -0.86 6.11 -1.78
N CYS A 108 0.25 5.87 -2.49
CA CYS A 108 0.47 4.64 -3.25
C CYS A 108 1.97 4.49 -3.44
N PHE A 109 2.63 3.68 -2.63
CA PHE A 109 4.06 3.42 -2.82
C PHE A 109 4.40 2.00 -2.44
N ALA A 110 5.42 1.47 -3.12
CA ALA A 110 5.91 0.12 -2.95
C ALA A 110 7.38 0.15 -2.52
N ASN A 111 7.69 -0.51 -1.42
CA ASN A 111 9.06 -0.61 -0.92
C ASN A 111 9.40 -2.05 -0.56
N VAL A 112 10.61 -2.48 -0.89
CA VAL A 112 11.15 -3.77 -0.47
C VAL A 112 11.21 -3.81 1.05
N THR A 113 10.71 -4.89 1.64
CA THR A 113 10.72 -5.11 3.09
C THR A 113 12.12 -5.44 3.59
N PHE A 114 12.34 -5.31 4.90
CA PHE A 114 13.64 -5.59 5.52
C PHE A 114 14.16 -7.02 5.24
N ASP A 115 13.26 -8.00 5.18
CA ASP A 115 13.58 -9.39 4.86
C ASP A 115 13.92 -9.62 3.38
N LYS A 116 13.77 -8.59 2.52
CA LYS A 116 14.02 -8.59 1.07
C LYS A 116 13.25 -9.64 0.27
N LYS A 117 12.30 -10.33 0.89
CA LYS A 117 11.47 -11.36 0.25
C LYS A 117 10.18 -10.78 -0.32
N PHE A 118 9.73 -9.67 0.26
CA PHE A 118 8.48 -9.05 -0.11
C PHE A 118 8.65 -7.59 -0.52
N VAL A 119 7.68 -7.12 -1.27
CA VAL A 119 7.42 -5.71 -1.51
C VAL A 119 6.15 -5.36 -0.75
N LYS A 120 6.26 -4.34 0.10
CA LYS A 120 5.12 -3.76 0.81
C LYS A 120 4.56 -2.61 -0.02
N LEU A 121 3.35 -2.81 -0.51
CA LEU A 121 2.52 -1.78 -1.13
C LEU A 121 1.61 -1.16 -0.06
N LEU A 122 1.67 0.17 0.07
CA LEU A 122 0.79 0.97 0.90
C LEU A 122 -0.10 1.81 0.00
N VAL A 123 -1.41 1.74 0.19
CA VAL A 123 -2.38 2.45 -0.67
C VAL A 123 -3.48 3.12 0.14
N SER A 124 -3.82 4.34 -0.22
CA SER A 124 -4.90 5.14 0.35
C SER A 124 -5.45 6.08 -0.71
N VAL A 125 -6.77 6.10 -0.88
CA VAL A 125 -7.45 6.90 -1.90
C VAL A 125 -8.62 7.67 -1.30
N HIS A 126 -9.12 8.64 -2.06
CA HIS A 126 -10.35 9.34 -1.77
C HIS A 126 -11.55 8.41 -1.97
N SER A 127 -12.65 8.67 -1.25
CA SER A 127 -13.89 7.87 -1.27
C SER A 127 -14.44 7.61 -2.67
N SER A 128 -14.22 8.55 -3.61
CA SER A 128 -14.62 8.41 -5.01
C SER A 128 -13.91 7.29 -5.78
N LEU A 129 -12.76 6.81 -5.29
CA LEU A 129 -12.00 5.70 -5.89
C LEU A 129 -12.10 4.40 -5.09
N GLU A 130 -12.88 4.35 -4.01
CA GLU A 130 -13.04 3.13 -3.21
C GLU A 130 -13.57 1.93 -4.02
N PRO A 131 -14.57 2.07 -4.91
CA PRO A 131 -15.01 0.92 -5.73
C PRO A 131 -13.88 0.36 -6.62
N LEU A 132 -12.99 1.23 -7.09
CA LEU A 132 -11.83 0.83 -7.87
C LEU A 132 -10.77 0.17 -6.97
N MET A 133 -10.60 0.67 -5.74
CA MET A 133 -9.70 0.08 -4.75
C MET A 133 -10.13 -1.34 -4.39
N GLU A 134 -11.42 -1.58 -4.17
CA GLU A 134 -11.96 -2.90 -3.87
C GLU A 134 -11.63 -3.91 -4.97
N VAL A 135 -11.78 -3.51 -6.23
CA VAL A 135 -11.38 -4.30 -7.40
C VAL A 135 -9.88 -4.60 -7.39
N VAL A 136 -9.04 -3.59 -7.16
CA VAL A 136 -7.58 -3.75 -7.10
C VAL A 136 -7.18 -4.71 -5.98
N ILE A 137 -7.73 -4.56 -4.78
CA ILE A 137 -7.42 -5.43 -3.64
C ILE A 137 -7.90 -6.85 -3.90
N ALA A 138 -9.09 -7.04 -4.50
CA ALA A 138 -9.59 -8.35 -4.86
C ALA A 138 -8.70 -9.04 -5.92
N ALA A 139 -8.25 -8.29 -6.92
CA ALA A 139 -7.33 -8.80 -7.94
C ALA A 139 -5.98 -9.18 -7.33
N LEU A 140 -5.38 -8.31 -6.52
CA LEU A 140 -4.12 -8.59 -5.81
C LEU A 140 -4.23 -9.84 -4.93
N ARG A 141 -5.34 -10.01 -4.21
CA ARG A 141 -5.57 -11.20 -3.39
C ARG A 141 -5.63 -12.48 -4.25
N LYS A 142 -6.27 -12.44 -5.42
CA LYS A 142 -6.27 -13.57 -6.37
C LYS A 142 -4.88 -13.91 -6.90
N GLN A 143 -4.01 -12.90 -7.02
CA GLN A 143 -2.60 -13.07 -7.41
C GLN A 143 -1.70 -13.50 -6.24
N GLY A 144 -2.27 -13.90 -5.10
CA GLY A 144 -1.52 -14.41 -3.95
C GLY A 144 -0.96 -13.33 -3.03
N ALA A 145 -1.42 -12.09 -3.15
CA ALA A 145 -1.02 -11.02 -2.24
C ALA A 145 -1.59 -11.21 -0.83
N ASP A 146 -0.78 -10.93 0.18
CA ASP A 146 -1.15 -11.01 1.59
C ASP A 146 -1.59 -9.62 2.08
N ILE A 147 -2.89 -9.49 2.36
CA ILE A 147 -3.52 -8.22 2.75
C ILE A 147 -3.46 -8.09 4.27
N LYS A 148 -2.78 -7.05 4.76
CA LYS A 148 -2.58 -6.78 6.18
C LYS A 148 -3.53 -5.69 6.69
N PHE A 149 -3.94 -5.85 7.95
CA PHE A 149 -4.72 -4.84 8.67
C PHE A 149 -3.78 -3.81 9.29
N GLY A 150 -3.62 -2.68 8.59
CA GLY A 150 -2.80 -1.56 9.02
C GLY A 150 -1.28 -1.79 8.89
N PRO A 151 -0.48 -0.72 9.04
CA PRO A 151 0.97 -0.77 8.86
C PRO A 151 1.64 -1.62 9.94
N ALA A 152 2.85 -2.14 9.67
CA ALA A 152 3.67 -2.84 10.66
C ALA A 152 4.03 -1.93 11.87
N PRO A 153 4.31 -2.49 13.06
CA PRO A 153 4.72 -1.69 14.21
C PRO A 153 6.10 -1.07 13.94
N LYS A 154 6.23 0.22 14.19
CA LYS A 154 7.36 1.03 13.70
C LYS A 154 8.61 0.82 14.55
N SER A 155 8.47 0.75 15.87
CA SER A 155 9.58 0.66 16.83
C SER A 155 9.86 -0.76 17.35
N LYS A 156 11.08 -1.00 17.85
CA LYS A 156 11.44 -2.26 18.56
C LYS A 156 10.56 -2.47 19.78
N GLN A 157 10.24 -1.38 20.48
CA GLN A 157 9.38 -1.33 21.63
C GLN A 157 7.95 -1.73 21.27
N GLU A 158 7.37 -1.16 20.21
CA GLU A 158 6.04 -1.57 19.72
C GLU A 158 6.00 -3.06 19.34
N ARG A 159 7.05 -3.55 18.66
CA ARG A 159 7.17 -4.98 18.31
C ARG A 159 7.21 -5.87 19.54
N GLU A 160 8.01 -5.51 20.55
CA GLU A 160 8.13 -6.27 21.78
C GLU A 160 6.84 -6.26 22.59
N VAL A 161 6.15 -5.12 22.68
CA VAL A 161 4.87 -5.09 23.40
C VAL A 161 3.79 -5.89 22.67
N LEU A 162 3.74 -5.86 21.33
CA LEU A 162 2.84 -6.74 20.58
C LEU A 162 3.12 -8.23 20.81
N ARG A 163 4.40 -8.60 20.87
CA ARG A 163 4.81 -9.98 21.21
C ARG A 163 4.30 -10.36 22.60
N LEU A 164 4.47 -9.48 23.59
CA LEU A 164 3.99 -9.70 24.96
C LEU A 164 2.46 -9.80 25.03
N LEU A 165 1.73 -8.94 24.32
CA LEU A 165 0.26 -8.98 24.25
C LEU A 165 -0.23 -10.28 23.61
N HIS A 166 0.41 -10.75 22.54
CA HIS A 166 0.06 -12.01 21.88
C HIS A 166 0.22 -13.19 22.86
N ASN A 167 1.35 -13.26 23.57
CA ASN A 167 1.61 -14.31 24.56
C ASN A 167 0.57 -14.33 25.70
N ILE A 168 0.12 -13.16 26.16
CA ILE A 168 -0.91 -13.06 27.20
C ILE A 168 -2.28 -13.51 26.67
N SER A 169 -2.62 -13.16 25.42
CA SER A 169 -3.88 -13.60 24.81
C SER A 169 -3.93 -15.11 24.57
N SER A 170 -2.80 -15.74 24.24
CA SER A 170 -2.70 -17.18 24.02
C SER A 170 -2.71 -18.03 25.29
N GLN A 171 -2.58 -17.42 26.47
CA GLN A 171 -2.67 -18.11 27.77
C GLN A 171 -4.10 -18.15 28.34
N LYS A 172 -5.06 -17.46 27.69
CA LYS A 172 -6.48 -17.41 28.11
C LYS A 172 -7.39 -18.35 27.30
N SER A 173 -6.81 -19.18 26.45
CA SER A 173 -7.45 -20.22 25.64
C SER A 173 -6.88 -21.57 26.02
#